data_AF-A0A8J8IRS1-F1
#
_entry.id   AF-A0A8J8IRS1-F1
#
_cell.length_a   1.000
_cell.length_b   1.000
_cell.length_c   1.000
_cell.angle_alpha   90.00
_cell.angle_beta   90.00
_cell.angle_gamma   90.00
#
_symmetry.space_group_name_H-M   'P 1'
#
loop_
_entity.id
_entity.type
_entity.pdbx_description
1 polymer ?
#
loop_
_entity_poly.entity_id
_entity_poly.type
_entity_poly.pdbx_seq_one_letter_code
_entity_poly.pdbx_strand_id
1 'polypeptide(L)' 'MAVLKAIKVKDRDGEIFFRCPRCGMVFKRSKDYIRHINRAHGHLFKK' A
#
# COMPACT_ATOMS: atom_id res chain seq x y z
N MET A 1 5.76 -10.78 8.35
CA MET A 1 4.60 -10.50 7.46
C MET A 1 4.55 -8.99 7.23
N ALA A 2 4.46 -8.55 5.96
CA ALA A 2 4.64 -7.19 5.43
C ALA A 2 4.72 -6.03 6.45
N VAL A 3 5.92 -5.50 6.64
CA VAL A 3 6.24 -4.41 7.61
C VAL A 3 5.86 -3.02 7.05
N LEU A 4 5.45 -2.93 5.78
CA LEU A 4 5.04 -1.65 5.19
C LEU A 4 3.59 -1.33 5.54
N LYS A 5 3.42 -0.45 6.53
CA LYS A 5 2.13 0.19 6.85
C LYS A 5 1.76 1.18 5.74
N ALA A 6 0.56 1.04 5.18
CA ALA A 6 0.04 1.97 4.18
C ALA A 6 -0.18 3.36 4.79
N ILE A 7 0.09 4.41 4.01
CA ILE A 7 -0.32 5.77 4.33
C ILE A 7 -1.79 5.91 3.91
N LYS A 8 -2.68 6.23 4.84
CA LYS A 8 -4.09 6.52 4.51
C LYS A 8 -4.18 7.95 3.99
N VAL A 9 -4.68 8.11 2.78
CA VAL A 9 -4.96 9.43 2.18
C VAL A 9 -6.44 9.56 1.95
N LYS A 10 -7.00 10.72 2.25
CA LYS A 10 -8.41 11.02 2.07
C LYS A 10 -8.55 11.91 0.84
N ASP A 11 -9.42 11.53 -0.08
CA ASP A 11 -9.72 12.33 -1.27
C ASP A 11 -10.78 13.42 -0.96
N ARG A 12 -11.09 14.27 -1.94
CA ARG A 12 -12.05 15.38 -1.82
C ARG A 12 -13.45 14.88 -1.48
N ASP A 13 -13.86 13.74 -2.04
CA ASP A 13 -15.13 13.06 -1.74
C ASP A 13 -15.13 12.35 -0.37
N GLY A 14 -13.98 12.35 0.31
CA GLY A 14 -13.82 11.72 1.62
C GLY A 14 -13.57 10.22 1.58
N GLU A 15 -13.39 9.64 0.39
CA GLU A 15 -12.94 8.26 0.23
C GLU A 15 -11.52 8.09 0.77
N ILE A 16 -11.27 6.97 1.46
CA ILE A 16 -9.97 6.61 2.01
C ILE A 16 -9.23 5.70 1.04
N PHE A 17 -8.02 6.11 0.66
CA PHE A 17 -7.11 5.33 -0.14
C PHE A 17 -5.85 4.96 0.66
N PHE A 18 -5.17 3.92 0.19
CA PHE A 18 -3.96 3.35 0.74
C PHE A 18 -2.80 3.68 -0.19
N ARG A 19 -1.91 4.58 0.23
CA ARG A 19 -0.71 4.95 -0.50
C ARG A 19 0.48 4.15 -0.01
N CYS A 20 1.23 3.58 -0.95
CA CYS A 20 2.48 2.89 -0.68
C CYS A 20 3.59 3.92 -0.39
N PRO A 21 4.24 3.86 0.78
CA PRO A 21 5.31 4.79 1.14
C PRO A 21 6.60 4.58 0.33
N ARG A 22 6.74 3.47 -0.40
CA ARG A 22 7.97 3.15 -1.16
C ARG A 22 7.92 3.63 -2.60
N CYS A 23 6.81 3.39 -3.29
CA CYS A 23 6.65 3.71 -4.72
C CYS A 23 5.63 4.81 -4.99
N GLY A 24 4.89 5.26 -3.97
CA GLY A 24 3.88 6.30 -4.11
C GLY A 24 2.55 5.85 -4.73
N MET A 25 2.42 4.60 -5.17
CA MET A 25 1.16 4.08 -5.73
C MET A 25 0.02 4.16 -4.72
N VAL A 26 -1.17 4.50 -5.21
CA VAL A 26 -2.39 4.67 -4.42
C VAL A 26 -3.38 3.56 -4.77
N PHE A 27 -3.98 2.95 -3.75
CA PHE A 27 -4.92 1.85 -3.88
C PHE A 27 -6.21 2.17 -3.14
N LYS A 28 -7.37 1.87 -3.73
CA LYS A 28 -8.67 2.10 -3.08
C LYS A 28 -8.98 1.08 -1.98
N ARG A 29 -8.39 -0.12 -2.05
CA ARG A 29 -8.66 -1.23 -1.12
C ARG A 29 -7.38 -1.75 -0.48
N SER A 30 -7.50 -2.22 0.76
CA SER A 30 -6.40 -2.83 1.51
C SER A 30 -5.87 -4.12 0.87
N LYS A 31 -6.76 -4.94 0.28
CA LYS A 31 -6.37 -6.18 -0.42
C LYS A 31 -5.43 -5.91 -1.61
N ASP A 32 -5.73 -4.86 -2.38
CA ASP A 32 -4.90 -4.44 -3.51
C ASP A 32 -3.54 -3.92 -3.05
N TYR A 33 -3.52 -3.14 -1.97
CA TYR A 33 -2.29 -2.70 -1.33
C TYR A 33 -1.43 -3.88 -0.88
N ILE A 34 -1.99 -4.86 -0.15
CA ILE A 34 -1.25 -6.05 0.33
C ILE A 34 -0.69 -6.85 -0.85
N ARG A 35 -1.49 -7.06 -1.90
CA ARG A 35 -1.05 -7.74 -3.11
C ARG A 35 0.10 -7.01 -3.80
N HIS A 36 0.03 -5.67 -3.87
CA HIS A 36 1.11 -4.84 -4.38
C HIS A 36 2.38 -5.00 -3.54
N ILE A 37 2.29 -4.89 -2.21
CA ILE A 37 3.45 -5.04 -1.32
C ILE A 37 4.11 -6.41 -1.52
N ASN A 38 3.34 -7.50 -1.58
CA ASN A 38 3.91 -8.84 -1.76
C ASN A 38 4.54 -9.04 -3.15
N ARG A 39 3.97 -8.48 -4.22
CA ARG A 39 4.49 -8.65 -5.58
C ARG A 39 5.63 -7.70 -5.93
N ALA A 40 5.45 -6.41 -5.69
CA ALA A 40 6.42 -5.37 -6.06
C ALA A 40 7.52 -5.19 -5.01
N HIS A 41 7.21 -5.44 -3.74
CA HIS A 41 8.13 -5.20 -2.62
C HIS A 41 8.40 -6.46 -1.78
N GLY A 42 7.92 -7.63 -2.20
CA GLY A 42 8.09 -8.88 -1.46
C GLY A 42 9.56 -9.24 -1.25
N HIS A 43 10.41 -8.94 -2.24
CA HIS A 43 11.85 -9.14 -2.18
C HIS A 43 12.52 -8.29 -1.08
N LEU A 44 11.93 -7.16 -0.68
CA LEU A 44 12.48 -6.30 0.39
C LEU A 44 12.30 -6.91 1.79
N PHE A 45 11.42 -7.90 1.93
CA PHE A 45 11.15 -8.56 3.22
C PHE A 45 11.69 -9.98 3.30
N LYS A 46 12.35 -10.46 2.24
CA LYS A 46 13.04 -11.74 2.25
C LYS A 46 14.41 -11.49 2.87
N LYS A 47 14.58 -11.99 4.09
CA LYS A 47 15.84 -11.95 4.86
C LYS A 47 16.81 -12.99 4.33
#